data_AF-A0A813GSM5-F1
#
_entry.id   AF-A0A813GSM5-F1
#
_cell.length_a   1.000
_cell.length_b   1.000
_cell.length_c   1.000
_cell.angle_alpha   90.00
_cell.angle_beta   90.00
_cell.angle_gamma   90.00
#
_symmetry.space_group_name_H-M   'P 1'
#
loop_
_entity.id
_entity.type
_entity.pdbx_description
1 polymer ?
#
loop_
_entity_poly.entity_id
_entity_poly.type
_entity_poly.pdbx_seq_one_letter_code
_entity_poly.pdbx_strand_id
1 'polypeptide(L)'
;NVNGHAPRMPQEPLARRPRRVLTKDARPYQLQVDFFFDRAEAATAEGKHLNFQMACGTGKTFTYGLIIARDLQQFPEGRHVVFVPWQDLARQTEAELKSFGLEVCVMGAGSNKLNRKAHVVVCVYASAFKLLGMSFRTKIVDEAHHMELKTTGPWASRMGGRIPAEMVAHFSGTFHQQSSVDFRYDLDLAVKEGYVCDFQITVAVTPNDDDDVEGMAKWLVANSEQFSPMLVVCNRIEKAWAFSALLSDLGLRAACIDGRATGGLRNMAKNSLDDGSLQALC
;
A
#
# COMPACT_ATOMS: atom_id res chain seq x y z
N ASN A 1 -65.67 28.60 0.68
CA ASN A 1 -64.28 28.32 1.12
C ASN A 1 -63.90 26.90 0.74
N VAL A 2 -63.41 26.71 -0.48
CA VAL A 2 -62.90 25.43 -1.00
C VAL A 2 -61.39 25.57 -1.07
N ASN A 3 -60.68 25.00 -0.10
CA ASN A 3 -59.21 24.97 -0.08
C ASN A 3 -58.73 23.75 -0.86
N GLY A 4 -58.43 23.93 -2.15
CA GLY A 4 -57.74 22.95 -2.97
C GLY A 4 -56.25 22.92 -2.63
N HIS A 5 -55.79 21.88 -1.93
CA HIS A 5 -54.37 21.55 -1.83
C HIS A 5 -53.98 20.65 -2.99
N ALA A 6 -53.20 21.19 -3.91
CA ALA A 6 -52.60 20.43 -4.99
C ALA A 6 -51.63 19.38 -4.43
N PRO A 7 -51.61 18.14 -4.96
CA PRO A 7 -50.70 17.10 -4.52
C PRO A 7 -49.25 17.47 -4.84
N ARG A 8 -48.37 17.37 -3.83
CA ARG A 8 -46.92 17.52 -4.02
C ARG A 8 -46.42 16.37 -4.89
N MET A 9 -45.94 16.72 -6.09
CA MET A 9 -45.24 15.79 -6.97
C MET A 9 -44.00 15.23 -6.26
N PRO A 10 -43.69 13.94 -6.40
CA PRO A 10 -42.46 13.36 -5.89
C PRO A 10 -41.26 14.09 -6.52
N GLN A 11 -40.40 14.68 -5.70
CA GLN A 11 -39.15 15.22 -6.20
C GLN A 11 -38.27 14.05 -6.66
N GLU A 12 -37.91 14.03 -7.94
CA GLU A 12 -36.90 13.11 -8.45
C GLU A 12 -35.62 13.26 -7.62
N PRO A 13 -35.01 12.14 -7.15
CA PRO A 13 -33.76 12.22 -6.44
C PRO A 13 -32.71 12.84 -7.36
N LEU A 14 -32.22 14.02 -6.97
CA LEU A 14 -31.12 14.72 -7.63
C LEU A 14 -29.98 13.73 -7.89
N ALA A 15 -29.79 13.34 -9.15
CA ALA A 15 -28.68 12.51 -9.58
C ALA A 15 -27.39 13.16 -9.08
N ARG A 16 -26.69 12.50 -8.15
CA ARG A 16 -25.42 12.98 -7.60
C ARG A 16 -24.49 13.17 -8.79
N ARG A 17 -24.07 14.42 -9.04
CA ARG A 17 -23.09 14.72 -10.10
C ARG A 17 -21.87 13.80 -9.92
N PRO A 18 -21.37 13.18 -11.00
CA PRO A 18 -20.24 12.28 -10.90
C PRO A 18 -19.06 13.02 -10.26
N ARG A 19 -18.53 12.47 -9.15
CA ARG A 19 -17.33 13.01 -8.50
C ARG A 19 -16.21 12.98 -9.54
N ARG A 20 -15.61 14.14 -9.79
CA ARG A 20 -14.55 14.30 -10.78
C ARG A 20 -13.35 13.48 -10.30
N VAL A 21 -13.08 12.35 -10.95
CA VAL A 21 -11.89 11.55 -10.66
C VAL A 21 -10.67 12.39 -11.00
N LEU A 22 -9.72 12.48 -10.07
CA LEU A 22 -8.46 13.21 -10.25
C LEU A 22 -7.56 12.41 -11.23
N THR A 23 -7.87 12.49 -12.52
CA THR A 23 -7.05 11.87 -13.57
C THR A 23 -5.86 12.73 -13.98
N LYS A 24 -5.80 13.99 -13.54
CA LYS A 24 -4.77 14.95 -13.95
C LYS A 24 -3.36 14.57 -13.50
N ASP A 25 -3.25 13.78 -12.44
CA ASP A 25 -1.96 13.40 -11.84
C ASP A 25 -1.56 11.96 -12.19
N ALA A 26 -2.37 11.26 -12.99
CA ALA A 26 -2.12 9.87 -13.37
C ALA A 26 -1.00 9.78 -14.42
N ARG A 27 -0.02 8.91 -14.15
CA ARG A 27 1.06 8.61 -15.10
C ARG A 27 0.55 7.67 -16.21
N PRO A 28 1.16 7.66 -17.41
CA PRO A 28 0.70 6.84 -18.53
C PRO A 28 0.50 5.35 -18.20
N TYR A 29 1.39 4.74 -17.43
CA TYR A 29 1.26 3.33 -17.02
C TYR A 29 0.09 3.10 -16.04
N GLN A 30 -0.27 4.09 -15.23
CA GLN A 30 -1.41 4.03 -14.32
C GLN A 30 -2.73 4.21 -15.07
N LEU A 31 -2.72 4.82 -16.25
CA LEU A 31 -3.91 4.97 -17.10
C LEU A 31 -4.26 3.68 -17.85
N GLN A 32 -3.39 2.67 -17.85
CA GLN A 32 -3.66 1.36 -18.45
C GLN A 32 -4.65 0.49 -17.63
N VAL A 33 -5.54 1.13 -16.85
CA VAL A 33 -6.62 0.44 -16.12
C VAL A 33 -7.60 -0.27 -17.05
N ASP A 34 -7.67 0.10 -18.33
CA ASP A 34 -8.44 -0.64 -19.34
C ASP A 34 -8.07 -2.12 -19.36
N PHE A 35 -6.78 -2.44 -19.23
CA PHE A 35 -6.30 -3.82 -19.16
C PHE A 35 -6.98 -4.62 -18.04
N PHE A 36 -7.25 -3.98 -16.89
CA PHE A 36 -7.98 -4.62 -15.79
C PHE A 36 -9.43 -4.93 -16.21
N PHE A 37 -10.15 -3.94 -16.74
CA PHE A 37 -11.56 -4.11 -17.12
C PHE A 37 -11.77 -5.09 -18.28
N ASP A 38 -10.82 -5.14 -19.21
CA ASP A 38 -10.90 -6.03 -20.37
C ASP A 38 -10.72 -7.52 -20.00
N ARG A 39 -10.11 -7.82 -18.85
CA ARG A 39 -9.65 -9.19 -18.51
C ARG A 39 -10.11 -9.72 -17.16
N ALA A 40 -10.33 -8.86 -16.16
CA ALA A 40 -10.48 -9.30 -14.78
C ALA A 40 -11.74 -10.16 -14.56
N GLU A 41 -12.86 -9.81 -15.19
CA GLU A 41 -14.11 -10.56 -15.04
C GLU A 41 -13.99 -11.96 -15.65
N ALA A 42 -13.46 -12.07 -16.88
CA ALA A 42 -13.22 -13.36 -17.54
C ALA A 42 -12.24 -14.24 -16.74
N ALA A 43 -11.13 -13.66 -16.27
CA ALA A 43 -10.18 -14.37 -15.42
C ALA A 43 -10.83 -14.87 -14.13
N THR A 44 -11.66 -14.04 -13.49
CA THR A 44 -12.35 -14.39 -12.25
C THR A 44 -13.40 -15.48 -12.47
N ALA A 45 -14.11 -15.46 -13.59
CA ALA A 45 -15.06 -16.52 -13.98
C ALA A 45 -14.37 -17.88 -14.16
N GLU A 46 -13.09 -17.90 -14.57
CA GLU A 46 -12.25 -19.11 -14.63
C GLU A 46 -11.62 -19.49 -13.28
N GLY A 47 -11.95 -18.78 -12.19
CA GLY A 47 -11.34 -18.98 -10.87
C GLY A 47 -9.90 -18.47 -10.74
N LYS A 48 -9.47 -17.61 -11.67
CA LYS A 48 -8.16 -16.93 -11.67
C LYS A 48 -8.29 -15.49 -11.18
N HIS A 49 -7.18 -14.77 -11.18
CA HIS A 49 -7.06 -13.37 -10.80
C HIS A 49 -5.96 -12.75 -11.65
N LEU A 50 -6.00 -11.43 -11.86
CA LEU A 50 -4.92 -10.74 -12.55
C LEU A 50 -3.79 -10.39 -11.59
N ASN A 51 -2.54 -10.63 -11.97
CA ASN A 51 -1.35 -10.24 -11.21
C ASN A 51 -0.69 -9.01 -11.81
N PHE A 52 -0.70 -7.91 -11.06
CA PHE A 52 -0.08 -6.64 -11.38
C PHE A 52 1.25 -6.50 -10.63
N GLN A 53 2.36 -6.72 -11.33
CA GLN A 53 3.69 -6.46 -10.79
C GLN A 53 4.05 -4.99 -11.01
N MET A 54 4.11 -4.22 -9.94
CA MET A 54 4.40 -2.78 -9.98
C MET A 54 5.46 -2.43 -8.94
N ALA A 55 6.55 -1.78 -9.37
CA ALA A 55 7.64 -1.42 -8.46
C ALA A 55 7.18 -0.50 -7.32
N CYS A 56 7.84 -0.60 -6.17
CA CYS A 56 7.60 0.31 -5.04
C CYS A 56 7.86 1.77 -5.47
N GLY A 57 7.07 2.71 -4.95
CA GLY A 57 7.15 4.13 -5.33
C GLY A 57 6.45 4.49 -6.66
N THR A 58 5.95 3.52 -7.43
CA THR A 58 5.22 3.79 -8.69
C THR A 58 3.72 4.05 -8.49
N GLY A 59 3.24 4.13 -7.25
CA GLY A 59 1.85 4.46 -6.96
C GLY A 59 0.86 3.32 -7.20
N LYS A 60 1.14 2.10 -6.71
CA LYS A 60 0.21 0.95 -6.75
C LYS A 60 -1.19 1.32 -6.23
N THR A 61 -1.23 1.99 -5.08
CA THR A 61 -2.47 2.44 -4.44
C THR A 61 -3.25 3.43 -5.29
N PHE A 62 -2.55 4.32 -5.97
CA PHE A 62 -3.16 5.25 -6.91
C PHE A 62 -3.78 4.49 -8.10
N THR A 63 -3.09 3.49 -8.65
CA THR A 63 -3.59 2.66 -9.77
C THR A 63 -4.89 1.95 -9.41
N TYR A 64 -4.95 1.23 -8.28
CA TYR A 64 -6.20 0.57 -7.91
C TYR A 64 -7.27 1.56 -7.40
N GLY A 65 -6.88 2.74 -6.95
CA GLY A 65 -7.78 3.88 -6.73
C GLY A 65 -8.48 4.32 -8.02
N LEU A 66 -7.74 4.44 -9.14
CA LEU A 66 -8.30 4.71 -10.46
C LEU A 66 -9.26 3.61 -10.92
N ILE A 67 -8.90 2.33 -10.71
CA ILE A 67 -9.77 1.19 -11.03
C ILE A 67 -11.11 1.33 -10.29
N ILE A 68 -11.08 1.47 -8.97
CA ILE A 68 -12.30 1.58 -8.16
C ILE A 68 -13.12 2.83 -8.54
N ALA A 69 -12.45 3.98 -8.68
CA ALA A 69 -13.12 5.23 -9.01
C ALA A 69 -13.80 5.18 -10.39
N ARG A 70 -13.19 4.52 -11.37
CA ARG A 70 -13.77 4.30 -12.70
C ARG A 70 -14.95 3.33 -12.66
N ASP A 71 -14.82 2.21 -11.94
CA ASP A 71 -15.91 1.24 -11.83
C ASP A 71 -17.15 1.85 -11.16
N LEU A 72 -16.96 2.69 -10.13
CA LEU A 72 -18.06 3.42 -9.47
C LEU A 72 -18.78 4.44 -10.37
N GLN A 73 -18.19 4.88 -11.47
CA GLN A 73 -18.91 5.73 -12.44
C GLN A 73 -19.99 4.93 -13.19
N GLN A 74 -19.73 3.65 -13.44
CA GLN A 74 -20.66 2.75 -14.12
C GLN A 74 -21.58 2.05 -13.13
N PHE A 75 -21.09 1.74 -11.93
CA PHE A 75 -21.79 1.01 -10.88
C PHE A 75 -21.76 1.80 -9.57
N PRO A 76 -22.57 2.85 -9.40
CA PRO A 76 -22.51 3.73 -8.22
C PRO A 76 -22.75 3.04 -6.88
N GLU A 77 -23.50 1.94 -6.87
CA GLU A 77 -23.76 1.12 -5.67
C GLU A 77 -22.75 -0.04 -5.51
N GLY A 78 -21.73 -0.09 -6.38
CA GLY A 78 -20.66 -1.08 -6.36
C GLY A 78 -19.91 -1.07 -5.03
N ARG A 79 -19.57 -2.27 -4.54
CA ARG A 79 -18.77 -2.44 -3.33
C ARG A 79 -17.43 -3.06 -3.65
N HIS A 80 -16.37 -2.50 -3.09
CA HIS A 80 -15.01 -2.90 -3.35
C HIS A 80 -14.32 -3.24 -2.04
N VAL A 81 -13.37 -4.17 -2.11
CA VAL A 81 -12.49 -4.49 -0.99
C VAL A 81 -11.04 -4.44 -1.42
N VAL A 82 -10.21 -3.80 -0.60
CA VAL A 82 -8.75 -3.79 -0.72
C VAL A 82 -8.18 -4.50 0.49
N PHE A 83 -7.52 -5.62 0.28
CA PHE A 83 -6.83 -6.35 1.33
C PHE A 83 -5.39 -5.89 1.43
N VAL A 84 -4.92 -5.64 2.64
CA VAL A 84 -3.53 -5.23 2.92
C VAL A 84 -2.94 -6.04 4.09
N PRO A 85 -1.63 -6.31 4.12
CA PRO A 85 -1.01 -7.11 5.19
C PRO A 85 -0.99 -6.42 6.56
N TRP A 86 -0.88 -5.08 6.63
CA TRP A 86 -0.60 -4.35 7.88
C TRP A 86 -1.55 -3.18 8.15
N GLN A 87 -1.65 -2.78 9.42
CA GLN A 87 -2.53 -1.70 9.86
C GLN A 87 -2.07 -0.32 9.35
N ASP A 88 -0.77 -0.04 9.35
CA ASP A 88 -0.24 1.23 8.87
C ASP A 88 -0.48 1.38 7.37
N LEU A 89 -0.26 0.31 6.60
CA LEU A 89 -0.60 0.26 5.19
C LEU A 89 -2.10 0.47 4.98
N ALA A 90 -2.97 -0.12 5.80
CA ALA A 90 -4.41 0.12 5.72
C ALA A 90 -4.80 1.60 5.88
N ARG A 91 -4.13 2.32 6.78
CA ARG A 91 -4.35 3.76 6.99
C ARG A 91 -3.82 4.59 5.82
N GLN A 92 -2.66 4.23 5.28
CA GLN A 92 -2.10 4.88 4.09
C GLN A 92 -3.01 4.67 2.87
N THR A 93 -3.46 3.44 2.64
CA THR A 93 -4.42 3.09 1.60
C THR A 93 -5.75 3.83 1.79
N GLU A 94 -6.27 3.95 3.01
CA GLU A 94 -7.48 4.72 3.28
C GLU A 94 -7.30 6.20 2.92
N ALA A 95 -6.21 6.82 3.37
CA ALA A 95 -5.93 8.24 3.09
C ALA A 95 -5.84 8.50 1.59
N GLU A 96 -5.11 7.64 0.87
CA GLU A 96 -4.97 7.72 -0.58
C GLU A 96 -6.32 7.55 -1.28
N LEU A 97 -7.10 6.50 -0.97
CA LEU A 97 -8.41 6.30 -1.61
C LEU A 97 -9.42 7.40 -1.27
N LYS A 98 -9.34 8.03 -0.09
CA LYS A 98 -10.14 9.22 0.24
C LYS A 98 -9.73 10.44 -0.60
N SER A 99 -8.49 10.55 -1.06
CA SER A 99 -8.04 11.63 -1.95
C SER A 99 -8.79 11.60 -3.29
N PHE A 100 -9.20 10.40 -3.75
CA PHE A 100 -10.11 10.21 -4.90
C PHE A 100 -11.58 10.59 -4.60
N GLY A 101 -11.87 11.09 -3.39
CA GLY A 101 -13.23 11.37 -2.95
C GLY A 101 -14.07 10.12 -2.71
N LEU A 102 -13.44 8.97 -2.43
CA LEU A 102 -14.15 7.71 -2.15
C LEU A 102 -14.60 7.64 -0.68
N GLU A 103 -15.74 7.00 -0.45
CA GLU A 103 -16.19 6.68 0.91
C GLU A 103 -15.56 5.34 1.34
N VAL A 104 -14.55 5.43 2.20
CA VAL A 104 -13.71 4.30 2.63
C VAL A 104 -13.99 3.95 4.09
N CYS A 105 -14.03 2.65 4.38
CA CYS A 105 -14.08 2.10 5.72
C CYS A 105 -12.89 1.16 5.95
N VAL A 106 -12.18 1.32 7.06
CA VAL A 106 -11.05 0.45 7.43
C VAL A 106 -11.48 -0.61 8.43
N MET A 107 -11.04 -1.84 8.21
CA MET A 107 -11.20 -2.95 9.14
C MET A 107 -9.88 -3.57 9.55
N GLY A 108 -9.69 -3.74 10.86
CA GLY A 108 -8.50 -4.38 11.43
C GLY A 108 -7.36 -3.43 11.78
N ALA A 109 -7.53 -2.11 11.64
CA ALA A 109 -6.57 -1.08 12.05
C ALA A 109 -7.07 -0.25 13.25
N GLY A 110 -7.75 -0.90 14.21
CA GLY A 110 -8.39 -0.29 15.38
C GLY A 110 -9.90 -0.08 15.26
N SER A 111 -10.45 -0.15 14.03
CA SER A 111 -11.90 -0.20 13.78
C SER A 111 -12.34 -1.60 13.36
N ASN A 112 -13.48 -2.04 13.90
CA ASN A 112 -14.12 -3.31 13.59
C ASN A 112 -15.56 -3.15 13.08
N LYS A 113 -16.04 -1.90 12.94
CA LYS A 113 -17.41 -1.62 12.51
C LYS A 113 -17.42 -1.39 11.01
N LEU A 114 -18.09 -2.28 10.29
CA LEU A 114 -18.34 -2.12 8.87
C LEU A 114 -19.33 -0.97 8.64
N ASN A 115 -18.89 0.09 7.97
CA ASN A 115 -19.81 1.10 7.44
C ASN A 115 -20.48 0.55 6.17
N ARG A 116 -21.78 0.24 6.25
CA ARG A 116 -22.55 -0.29 5.11
C ARG A 116 -22.73 0.72 3.97
N LYS A 117 -22.55 2.02 4.24
CA LYS A 117 -22.61 3.07 3.22
C LYS A 117 -21.28 3.28 2.49
N ALA A 118 -20.19 2.71 3.00
CA ALA A 118 -18.90 2.82 2.34
C ALA A 118 -18.85 1.94 1.10
N HIS A 119 -18.48 2.54 -0.03
CA HIS A 119 -18.24 1.85 -1.30
C HIS A 119 -16.97 1.00 -1.21
N VAL A 120 -15.97 1.45 -0.44
CA VAL A 120 -14.68 0.75 -0.33
C VAL A 120 -14.43 0.29 1.09
N VAL A 121 -14.03 -0.97 1.24
CA VAL A 121 -13.54 -1.54 2.49
C VAL A 121 -12.05 -1.84 2.37
N VAL A 122 -11.22 -1.16 3.16
CA VAL A 122 -9.80 -1.53 3.31
C VAL A 122 -9.69 -2.48 4.49
N CYS A 123 -9.24 -3.70 4.26
CA CYS A 123 -9.25 -4.77 5.27
C CYS A 123 -7.85 -5.34 5.47
N VAL A 124 -7.36 -5.31 6.71
CA VAL A 124 -6.12 -6.02 7.05
C VAL A 124 -6.35 -7.53 6.89
N TYR A 125 -5.40 -8.27 6.30
CA TYR A 125 -5.52 -9.71 6.03
C TYR A 125 -6.02 -10.51 7.25
N ALA A 126 -5.47 -10.23 8.43
CA ALA A 126 -5.85 -10.90 9.68
C ALA A 126 -7.32 -10.68 10.07
N SER A 127 -7.96 -9.62 9.56
CA SER A 127 -9.38 -9.28 9.77
C SER A 127 -10.30 -9.73 8.62
N ALA A 128 -9.79 -10.43 7.60
CA ALA A 128 -10.60 -10.89 6.46
C ALA A 128 -11.83 -11.72 6.89
N PHE A 129 -11.74 -12.46 8.01
CA PHE A 129 -12.87 -13.24 8.53
C PHE A 129 -14.13 -12.41 8.84
N LYS A 130 -13.99 -11.09 9.05
CA LYS A 130 -15.11 -10.16 9.30
C LYS A 130 -15.94 -9.87 8.04
N LEU A 131 -15.43 -10.24 6.86
CA LEU A 131 -16.10 -10.08 5.57
C LEU A 131 -16.70 -11.37 5.03
N LEU A 132 -16.67 -12.47 5.80
CA LEU A 132 -17.25 -13.74 5.35
C LEU A 132 -18.75 -13.60 5.07
N GLY A 133 -19.18 -14.14 3.94
CA GLY A 133 -20.57 -14.04 3.47
C GLY A 133 -20.90 -12.73 2.75
N MET A 134 -19.92 -11.83 2.59
CA MET A 134 -20.07 -10.63 1.76
C MET A 134 -19.51 -10.87 0.36
N SER A 135 -20.20 -10.36 -0.65
CA SER A 135 -19.70 -10.26 -2.02
C SER A 135 -19.27 -8.84 -2.34
N PHE A 136 -18.34 -8.73 -3.28
CA PHE A 136 -17.82 -7.47 -3.77
C PHE A 136 -17.84 -7.45 -5.29
N ARG A 137 -17.87 -6.28 -5.88
CA ARG A 137 -17.67 -6.10 -7.31
C ARG A 137 -16.19 -6.23 -7.65
N THR A 138 -15.33 -5.51 -6.92
CA THR A 138 -13.87 -5.61 -7.07
C THR A 138 -13.22 -6.06 -5.78
N LYS A 139 -12.28 -7.01 -5.90
CA LYS A 139 -11.35 -7.38 -4.85
C LYS A 139 -9.92 -7.10 -5.31
N ILE A 140 -9.23 -6.28 -4.55
CA ILE A 140 -7.80 -6.02 -4.71
C ILE A 140 -7.07 -6.61 -3.52
N VAL A 141 -5.94 -7.26 -3.77
CA VAL A 141 -5.00 -7.71 -2.74
C VAL A 141 -3.67 -6.99 -2.95
N ASP A 142 -3.27 -6.15 -2.01
CA ASP A 142 -1.97 -5.46 -2.02
C ASP A 142 -0.90 -6.28 -1.30
N GLU A 143 0.36 -6.14 -1.72
CA GLU A 143 1.49 -6.98 -1.27
C GLU A 143 1.20 -8.49 -1.38
N ALA A 144 0.60 -8.88 -2.50
CA ALA A 144 0.08 -10.22 -2.75
C ALA A 144 1.16 -11.32 -2.80
N HIS A 145 2.45 -10.99 -2.89
CA HIS A 145 3.53 -11.97 -2.77
C HIS A 145 3.51 -12.70 -1.41
N HIS A 146 2.96 -12.08 -0.37
CA HIS A 146 2.74 -12.75 0.91
C HIS A 146 1.77 -13.93 0.79
N MET A 147 0.84 -13.91 -0.17
CA MET A 147 -0.10 -15.01 -0.43
C MET A 147 0.59 -16.21 -1.08
N GLU A 148 1.56 -15.98 -1.98
CA GLU A 148 2.31 -17.05 -2.66
C GLU A 148 3.14 -17.87 -1.67
N LEU A 149 3.79 -17.20 -0.72
CA LEU A 149 4.64 -17.85 0.28
C LEU A 149 3.85 -18.55 1.40
N LYS A 150 2.58 -18.16 1.61
CA LYS A 150 1.74 -18.64 2.72
C LYS A 150 0.44 -19.24 2.19
N THR A 151 0.56 -20.16 1.24
CA THR A 151 -0.56 -20.92 0.66
C THR A 151 -1.46 -21.63 1.69
N THR A 152 -0.97 -21.84 2.92
CA THR A 152 -1.70 -22.51 4.02
C THR A 152 -2.21 -21.57 5.12
N GLY A 153 -2.00 -20.26 5.00
CA GLY A 153 -2.46 -19.30 6.00
C GLY A 153 -4.01 -19.22 6.08
N PRO A 154 -4.60 -19.09 7.28
CA PRO A 154 -6.07 -19.08 7.45
C PRO A 154 -6.75 -17.88 6.76
N TRP A 155 -6.01 -16.85 6.37
CA TRP A 155 -6.51 -15.71 5.62
C TRP A 155 -6.46 -15.92 4.10
N ALA A 156 -5.53 -16.71 3.57
CA ALA A 156 -5.42 -16.96 2.12
C ALA A 156 -6.65 -17.70 1.60
N SER A 157 -7.08 -18.76 2.31
CA SER A 157 -8.30 -19.49 1.99
C SER A 157 -9.57 -18.65 2.11
N ARG A 158 -9.62 -17.74 3.11
CA ARG A 158 -10.76 -16.83 3.30
C ARG A 158 -10.86 -15.81 2.17
N MET A 159 -9.76 -15.13 1.85
CA MET A 159 -9.72 -14.12 0.78
C MET A 159 -9.91 -14.75 -0.60
N GLY A 160 -9.34 -15.93 -0.86
CA GLY A 160 -9.45 -16.61 -2.14
C GLY A 160 -10.85 -17.15 -2.45
N GLY A 161 -11.46 -17.89 -1.52
CA GLY A 161 -12.67 -18.66 -1.82
C GLY A 161 -13.94 -18.29 -1.06
N ARG A 162 -13.85 -17.52 0.04
CA ARG A 162 -15.00 -17.30 0.95
C ARG A 162 -15.54 -15.87 0.97
N ILE A 163 -14.89 -14.99 0.23
CA ILE A 163 -15.26 -13.59 0.05
C ILE A 163 -15.32 -13.37 -1.47
N PRO A 164 -16.42 -13.72 -2.15
CA PRO A 164 -16.47 -13.67 -3.61
C PRO A 164 -16.33 -12.24 -4.15
N ALA A 165 -15.79 -12.12 -5.35
CA ALA A 165 -15.87 -10.88 -6.12
C ALA A 165 -16.04 -11.15 -7.61
N GLU A 166 -16.59 -10.19 -8.35
CA GLU A 166 -16.78 -10.27 -9.82
C GLU A 166 -15.44 -10.08 -10.56
N MET A 167 -14.58 -9.21 -10.03
CA MET A 167 -13.25 -8.94 -10.57
C MET A 167 -12.20 -9.00 -9.46
N VAL A 168 -11.12 -9.75 -9.68
CA VAL A 168 -10.02 -9.92 -8.71
C VAL A 168 -8.68 -9.52 -9.33
N ALA A 169 -7.92 -8.69 -8.61
CA ALA A 169 -6.53 -8.40 -8.92
C ALA A 169 -5.62 -8.45 -7.69
N HIS A 170 -4.40 -8.92 -7.91
CA HIS A 170 -3.32 -8.98 -6.94
C HIS A 170 -2.23 -8.01 -7.36
N PHE A 171 -1.77 -7.17 -6.44
CA PHE A 171 -0.73 -6.18 -6.65
C PHE A 171 0.48 -6.55 -5.79
N SER A 172 1.67 -6.49 -6.37
CA SER A 172 2.92 -6.73 -5.65
C SER A 172 4.09 -6.08 -6.37
N GLY A 173 5.16 -5.75 -5.64
CA GLY A 173 6.44 -5.40 -6.27
C GLY A 173 7.25 -6.63 -6.71
N THR A 174 6.98 -7.79 -6.13
CA THR A 174 7.92 -8.93 -6.15
C THR A 174 7.18 -10.27 -6.19
N PHE A 175 6.48 -10.59 -7.29
CA PHE A 175 5.95 -11.96 -7.45
C PHE A 175 7.09 -12.94 -7.65
N HIS A 176 7.02 -14.13 -7.05
CA HIS A 176 8.06 -15.15 -7.24
C HIS A 176 7.92 -15.86 -8.58
N GLN A 177 6.68 -16.10 -9.01
CA GLN A 177 6.37 -16.77 -10.28
C GLN A 177 6.22 -15.74 -11.40
N GLN A 178 7.32 -15.39 -12.07
CA GLN A 178 7.28 -14.36 -13.12
C GLN A 178 6.37 -14.71 -14.31
N SER A 179 6.06 -16.00 -14.53
CA SER A 179 5.13 -16.46 -15.57
C SER A 179 3.65 -16.22 -15.25
N SER A 180 3.30 -15.91 -14.01
CA SER A 180 1.92 -15.62 -13.60
C SER A 180 1.56 -14.13 -13.64
N VAL A 181 2.51 -13.27 -14.00
CA VAL A 181 2.34 -11.81 -14.05
C VAL A 181 1.61 -11.41 -15.34
N ASP A 182 0.44 -10.80 -15.21
CA ASP A 182 -0.39 -10.33 -16.33
C ASP A 182 -0.03 -8.91 -16.77
N PHE A 183 0.32 -8.05 -15.82
CA PHE A 183 0.75 -6.68 -16.05
C PHE A 183 2.06 -6.43 -15.33
N ARG A 184 3.07 -5.90 -16.05
CA ARG A 184 4.40 -5.64 -15.50
C ARG A 184 4.83 -4.19 -15.71
N TYR A 185 5.16 -3.54 -14.61
CA TYR A 185 5.81 -2.24 -14.54
C TYR A 185 6.86 -2.28 -13.42
N ASP A 186 8.02 -2.85 -13.74
CA ASP A 186 9.09 -3.15 -12.79
C ASP A 186 10.00 -1.94 -12.53
N LEU A 187 11.00 -2.15 -11.66
CA LEU A 187 11.90 -1.09 -11.21
C LEU A 187 12.75 -0.57 -12.36
N ASP A 188 13.26 -1.45 -13.22
CA ASP A 188 14.10 -1.08 -14.36
C ASP A 188 13.35 -0.14 -15.31
N LEU A 189 12.07 -0.45 -15.62
CA LEU A 189 11.25 0.43 -16.45
C LEU A 189 10.94 1.75 -15.74
N ALA A 190 10.61 1.71 -14.45
CA ALA A 190 10.33 2.91 -13.68
C ALA A 190 11.54 3.85 -13.54
N VAL A 191 12.75 3.30 -13.43
CA VAL A 191 14.02 4.04 -13.42
C VAL A 191 14.31 4.61 -14.81
N LYS A 192 14.18 3.80 -15.86
CA LYS A 192 14.38 4.24 -17.26
C LYS A 192 13.48 5.41 -17.63
N GLU A 193 12.25 5.42 -17.12
CA GLU A 193 11.27 6.48 -17.36
C GLU A 193 11.38 7.66 -16.38
N GLY A 194 12.32 7.62 -15.43
CA GLY A 194 12.60 8.72 -14.49
C GLY A 194 11.54 8.89 -13.38
N TYR A 195 10.71 7.87 -13.15
CA TYR A 195 9.68 7.90 -12.11
C TYR A 195 10.16 7.41 -10.75
N VAL A 196 11.26 6.66 -10.73
CA VAL A 196 11.94 6.16 -9.53
C VAL A 196 13.44 6.43 -9.72
N CYS A 197 14.13 6.77 -8.64
CA CYS A 197 15.57 6.94 -8.66
C CYS A 197 16.26 5.58 -8.84
N ASP A 198 17.30 5.55 -9.67
CA ASP A 198 18.21 4.40 -9.69
C ASP A 198 18.95 4.29 -8.34
N PHE A 199 19.41 3.10 -7.99
CA PHE A 199 20.16 2.86 -6.76
C PHE A 199 21.62 2.54 -7.08
N GLN A 200 22.51 3.03 -6.23
CA GLN A 200 23.92 2.71 -6.29
C GLN A 200 24.25 1.74 -5.16
N ILE A 201 24.84 0.59 -5.50
CA ILE A 201 25.35 -0.36 -4.51
C ILE A 201 26.78 0.04 -4.16
N THR A 202 27.01 0.36 -2.89
CA THR A 202 28.35 0.56 -2.33
C THR A 202 28.66 -0.57 -1.36
N VAL A 203 29.73 -1.31 -1.62
CA VAL A 203 30.25 -2.34 -0.71
C VAL A 203 31.45 -1.76 0.01
N ALA A 204 31.28 -1.43 1.29
CA ALA A 204 32.39 -0.98 2.11
C ALA A 204 33.30 -2.17 2.47
N VAL A 205 34.61 -1.97 2.32
CA VAL A 205 35.64 -2.96 2.71
C VAL A 205 36.38 -2.39 3.91
N THR A 206 36.25 -3.04 5.06
CA THR A 206 37.00 -2.70 6.28
C THR A 206 38.34 -3.43 6.30
N PRO A 207 39.41 -2.83 6.87
CA PRO A 207 40.73 -3.46 6.90
C PRO A 207 40.80 -4.69 7.81
N ASN A 208 39.96 -4.74 8.85
CA ASN A 208 39.85 -5.87 9.77
C ASN A 208 38.64 -6.74 9.39
N ASP A 209 38.69 -8.02 9.78
CA ASP A 209 37.76 -9.14 9.52
C ASP A 209 36.26 -8.77 9.50
N ASP A 210 35.41 -9.74 9.09
CA ASP A 210 33.95 -9.67 8.87
C ASP A 210 33.08 -8.99 9.97
N ASP A 211 33.65 -8.67 11.14
CA ASP A 211 32.98 -8.07 12.31
C ASP A 211 33.53 -6.68 12.72
N ASP A 212 34.24 -5.95 11.84
CA ASP A 212 34.73 -4.57 12.12
C ASP A 212 33.60 -3.51 12.12
N VAL A 213 32.70 -3.63 13.10
CA VAL A 213 31.57 -2.72 13.32
C VAL A 213 32.04 -1.29 13.57
N GLU A 214 33.16 -1.10 14.26
CA GLU A 214 33.73 0.22 14.52
C GLU A 214 34.30 0.85 13.26
N GLY A 215 35.02 0.08 12.43
CA GLY A 215 35.47 0.50 11.11
C GLY A 215 34.31 0.90 10.20
N MET A 216 33.24 0.11 10.19
CA MET A 216 32.01 0.45 9.44
C MET A 216 31.38 1.75 9.94
N ALA A 217 31.27 1.95 11.26
CA ALA A 217 30.71 3.18 11.83
C ALA A 217 31.55 4.42 11.45
N LYS A 218 32.89 4.33 11.57
CA LYS A 218 33.81 5.40 11.15
C LYS A 218 33.69 5.70 9.66
N TRP A 219 33.56 4.66 8.83
CA TRP A 219 33.36 4.83 7.39
C TRP A 219 32.04 5.53 7.08
N LEU A 220 30.94 5.16 7.75
CA LEU A 220 29.64 5.84 7.59
C LEU A 220 29.69 7.31 8.01
N VAL A 221 30.37 7.64 9.11
CA VAL A 221 30.55 9.02 9.57
C VAL A 221 31.32 9.84 8.52
N ALA A 222 32.42 9.29 8.02
CA ALA A 222 33.25 9.94 7.00
C ALA A 222 32.51 10.18 5.67
N ASN A 223 31.48 9.39 5.37
CA ASN A 223 30.67 9.50 4.15
C ASN A 223 29.22 9.95 4.45
N SER A 224 28.99 10.56 5.61
CA SER A 224 27.63 10.86 6.09
C SER A 224 26.85 11.81 5.19
N GLU A 225 27.52 12.74 4.50
CA GLU A 225 26.89 13.64 3.53
C GLU A 225 26.27 12.89 2.33
N GLN A 226 26.89 11.78 1.91
CA GLN A 226 26.40 10.96 0.80
C GLN A 226 25.22 10.07 1.21
N PHE A 227 25.24 9.55 2.44
CA PHE A 227 24.29 8.54 2.89
C PHE A 227 23.14 9.08 3.73
N SER A 228 23.18 10.34 4.18
CA SER A 228 22.12 10.92 5.00
C SER A 228 20.92 11.39 4.16
N PRO A 229 19.67 11.13 4.60
CA PRO A 229 19.27 10.32 5.75
C PRO A 229 19.42 8.80 5.47
N MET A 230 19.85 8.03 6.48
CA MET A 230 20.06 6.58 6.35
C MET A 230 19.13 5.75 7.23
N LEU A 231 18.65 4.63 6.68
CA LEU A 231 18.07 3.53 7.43
C LEU A 231 19.12 2.43 7.56
N VAL A 232 19.55 2.15 8.78
CA VAL A 232 20.49 1.06 9.09
C VAL A 232 19.67 -0.14 9.55
N VAL A 233 19.94 -1.32 8.99
CA VAL A 233 19.20 -2.54 9.36
C VAL A 233 20.16 -3.49 10.05
N CYS A 234 19.87 -3.83 11.30
CA CYS A 234 20.60 -4.86 12.05
C CYS A 234 19.74 -6.11 12.23
N ASN A 235 20.39 -7.28 12.29
CA ASN A 235 19.71 -8.56 12.49
C ASN A 235 19.28 -8.83 13.95
N ARG A 236 19.73 -7.99 14.90
CA ARG A 236 19.39 -8.08 16.33
C ARG A 236 19.15 -6.69 16.90
N ILE A 237 18.17 -6.59 17.79
CA ILE A 237 17.79 -5.31 18.42
C ILE A 237 18.96 -4.78 19.25
N GLU A 238 19.65 -5.64 20.00
CA GLU A 238 20.80 -5.25 20.84
C GLU A 238 21.93 -4.67 20.00
N LYS A 239 22.16 -5.22 18.78
CA LYS A 239 23.13 -4.70 17.83
C LYS A 239 22.71 -3.33 17.26
N ALA A 240 21.42 -3.15 16.96
CA ALA A 240 20.90 -1.87 16.48
C ALA A 240 21.10 -0.75 17.52
N TRP A 241 20.81 -1.04 18.79
CA TRP A 241 21.04 -0.10 19.90
C TRP A 241 22.52 0.23 20.08
N ALA A 242 23.38 -0.79 20.12
CA ALA A 242 24.83 -0.59 20.27
C ALA A 242 25.41 0.20 19.09
N PHE A 243 24.97 -0.08 17.87
CA PHE A 243 25.44 0.61 16.68
C PHE A 243 24.95 2.06 16.61
N SER A 244 23.68 2.31 16.93
CA SER A 244 23.14 3.68 17.04
C SER A 244 23.89 4.50 18.10
N ALA A 245 24.25 3.90 19.23
CA ALA A 245 25.05 4.56 20.26
C ALA A 245 26.45 4.88 19.75
N LEU A 246 27.11 3.92 19.09
CA LEU A 246 28.42 4.12 18.48
C LEU A 246 28.42 5.22 17.41
N LEU A 247 27.41 5.27 16.54
CA LEU A 247 27.27 6.36 15.57
C LEU A 247 27.11 7.72 16.28
N SER A 248 26.35 7.76 17.37
CA SER A 248 26.17 8.98 18.18
C SER A 248 27.46 9.43 18.84
N ASP A 249 28.23 8.50 19.42
CA ASP A 249 29.53 8.78 20.04
C ASP A 249 30.56 9.31 19.01
N LEU A 250 30.45 8.88 17.75
CA LEU A 250 31.26 9.36 16.63
C LEU A 250 30.71 10.65 15.98
N GLY A 251 29.65 11.24 16.53
CA GLY A 251 29.11 12.55 16.12
C GLY A 251 27.99 12.51 15.08
N LEU A 252 27.49 11.33 14.68
CA LEU A 252 26.32 11.20 13.82
C LEU A 252 25.03 11.26 14.65
N ARG A 253 24.04 12.06 14.23
CA ARG A 253 22.74 12.07 14.91
C ARG A 253 21.98 10.79 14.58
N ALA A 254 22.06 9.79 15.46
CA ALA A 254 21.49 8.47 15.28
C ALA A 254 20.46 8.13 16.37
N ALA A 255 19.47 7.32 16.01
CA ALA A 255 18.48 6.78 16.93
C ALA A 255 18.16 5.34 16.56
N CYS A 256 17.62 4.56 17.50
CA CYS A 256 17.18 3.20 17.26
C CYS A 256 15.68 3.05 17.50
N ILE A 257 15.00 2.29 16.63
CA ILE A 257 13.59 1.91 16.79
C ILE A 257 13.41 0.41 16.62
N ASP A 258 12.61 -0.20 17.51
CA ASP A 258 12.25 -1.61 17.41
C ASP A 258 10.73 -1.85 17.22
N GLY A 259 10.35 -3.12 17.19
CA GLY A 259 8.96 -3.55 17.05
C GLY A 259 8.01 -3.08 18.15
N ARG A 260 8.52 -2.66 19.32
CA ARG A 260 7.74 -2.18 20.48
C ARG A 260 7.46 -0.68 20.41
N ALA A 261 8.14 0.06 19.54
CA ALA A 261 7.93 1.49 19.38
C ALA A 261 6.48 1.79 18.96
N THR A 262 5.86 2.73 19.69
CA THR A 262 4.50 3.21 19.41
C THR A 262 4.43 3.96 18.07
N GLY A 263 3.23 4.09 17.50
CA GLY A 263 3.04 4.88 16.29
C GLY A 263 3.48 6.34 16.45
N GLY A 264 3.35 6.92 17.66
CA GLY A 264 3.86 8.25 17.96
C GLY A 264 5.38 8.35 17.85
N LEU A 265 6.11 7.39 18.44
CA LEU A 265 7.57 7.33 18.36
C LEU A 265 8.06 7.15 16.91
N ARG A 266 7.41 6.26 16.15
CA ARG A 266 7.73 6.04 14.73
C ARG A 266 7.54 7.30 13.90
N ASN A 267 6.44 8.02 14.12
CA ASN A 267 6.17 9.28 13.43
C ASN A 267 7.17 10.38 13.80
N MET A 268 7.57 10.47 15.07
CA MET A 268 8.60 11.43 15.48
C MET A 268 9.93 11.13 14.80
N ALA A 269 10.39 9.88 14.81
CA ALA A 269 11.64 9.53 14.12
C ALA A 269 11.58 9.77 12.61
N LYS A 270 10.44 9.49 11.97
CA LYS A 270 10.23 9.83 10.56
C LYS A 270 10.36 11.34 10.33
N ASN A 271 9.65 12.15 11.10
CA ASN A 271 9.73 13.60 10.99
C ASN A 271 11.16 14.11 11.23
N SER A 272 11.88 13.49 12.16
CA SER A 272 13.28 13.83 12.43
C SER A 272 14.23 13.46 11.29
N LEU A 273 13.96 12.39 10.53
CA LEU A 273 14.70 12.11 9.30
C LEU A 273 14.36 13.15 8.20
N ASP A 274 13.07 13.48 8.06
CA ASP A 274 12.58 14.40 7.03
C ASP A 274 13.08 15.85 7.25
N ASP A 275 13.18 16.31 8.50
CA ASP A 275 13.69 17.65 8.86
C ASP A 275 15.23 17.70 9.03
N GLY A 276 15.89 16.56 8.86
CA GLY A 276 17.34 16.42 9.00
C GLY A 276 17.84 16.60 10.43
N SER A 277 16.99 16.57 11.45
CA SER A 277 17.40 16.53 12.87
C SER A 277 17.99 15.17 13.27
N LEU A 278 17.62 14.11 12.55
CA LEU A 278 18.17 12.76 12.63
C LEU A 278 18.83 12.40 11.30
N GLN A 279 20.04 11.83 11.34
CA GLN A 279 20.79 11.43 10.16
C GLN A 279 20.75 9.92 9.92
N ALA A 280 20.62 9.12 10.97
CA ALA A 280 20.57 7.67 10.91
C ALA A 280 19.47 7.10 11.82
N LEU A 281 18.68 6.17 11.30
CA LEU A 281 17.73 5.38 12.08
C LEU A 281 18.13 3.91 12.00
N CYS A 282 18.44 3.28 13.14
CA CYS A 282 18.81 1.87 13.27
C CYS A 282 17.65 0.99 13.72
#